data_AF-A0A6C0J8W2-F1
#
_entry.id   AF-A0A6C0J8W2-F1
#
_cell.length_a   1.000
_cell.length_b   1.000
_cell.length_c   1.000
_cell.angle_alpha   90.00
_cell.angle_beta   90.00
_cell.angle_gamma   90.00
#
_symmetry.space_group_name_H-M   'P 1'
#
loop_
_entity.id
_entity.type
_entity.pdbx_description
1 polymer ?
#
loop_
_entity_poly.entity_id
_entity_poly.type
_entity_poly.pdbx_seq_one_letter_code
_entity_poly.pdbx_strand_id
1 'polypeptide(L)'
;MKLDLNVVSVISIVSLVISIILLNGRYRCIDPYYIDPLTKKTCIDDVCFDGWHVLHFGLYFLLTAMLPQYFYVWFFGGIAWEMFEFYSGSSYIRMIHCKDLNVNNTLKWWGGRFSDIVINTFGILIAYLLVMEHN
;
A
#
# COMPACT_ATOMS: atom_id res chain seq x y z
N MET A 1 23.28 20.27 -4.77
CA MET A 1 22.30 19.81 -3.77
C MET A 1 22.60 18.34 -3.50
N LYS A 2 23.11 17.99 -2.32
CA LYS A 2 23.32 16.58 -1.95
C LYS A 2 21.97 16.04 -1.45
N LEU A 3 21.44 14.99 -2.07
CA LEU A 3 20.31 14.29 -1.48
C LEU A 3 20.79 13.58 -0.21
N ASP A 4 20.00 13.69 0.86
CA ASP A 4 20.19 12.90 2.07
C ASP A 4 20.04 11.40 1.74
N LEU A 5 20.91 10.56 2.31
CA LEU A 5 20.87 9.11 2.12
C LEU A 5 19.49 8.53 2.49
N ASN A 6 18.85 9.08 3.52
CA ASN A 6 17.51 8.66 3.94
C ASN A 6 16.45 8.96 2.88
N VAL A 7 16.55 10.09 2.17
CA VAL A 7 15.64 10.45 1.09
C VAL A 7 15.82 9.51 -0.11
N VAL A 8 17.06 9.18 -0.47
CA VAL A 8 17.35 8.21 -1.53
C VAL A 8 16.76 6.85 -1.17
N SER A 9 16.98 6.36 0.05
CA SER A 9 16.43 5.08 0.51
C SER A 9 14.91 5.06 0.48
N VAL A 10 14.24 6.14 0.89
CA VAL A 10 12.78 6.26 0.83
C VAL A 10 12.26 6.20 -0.59
N ILE A 11 12.88 6.93 -1.52
CA ILE A 11 12.52 6.87 -2.95
C ILE A 11 12.71 5.45 -3.50
N SER A 12 13.80 4.77 -3.13
CA SER A 12 14.06 3.38 -3.54
C SER A 12 13.01 2.41 -3.00
N ILE A 13 12.63 2.53 -1.72
CA ILE A 13 11.59 1.70 -1.09
C ILE A 13 10.24 1.89 -1.80
N VAL A 14 9.81 3.14 -1.98
CA VAL A 14 8.53 3.45 -2.66
C VAL A 14 8.54 2.92 -4.09
N SER A 15 9.63 3.14 -4.83
CA SER A 15 9.77 2.64 -6.21
C SER A 15 9.73 1.12 -6.29
N LEU A 16 10.35 0.43 -5.33
CA LEU A 16 10.32 -1.03 -5.24
C LEU A 16 8.91 -1.53 -4.97
N VAL A 17 8.18 -0.94 -4.02
CA VAL A 17 6.79 -1.30 -3.71
C VAL A 17 5.89 -1.14 -4.94
N ILE A 18 5.96 0.02 -5.61
CA ILE A 18 5.20 0.27 -6.84
C ILE A 18 5.55 -0.78 -7.91
N SER A 19 6.83 -1.09 -8.09
CA SER A 19 7.27 -2.10 -9.07
C SER A 19 6.72 -3.49 -8.76
N ILE A 20 6.69 -3.89 -7.49
CA ILE A 20 6.11 -5.17 -7.05
C ILE A 20 4.60 -5.21 -7.34
N ILE A 21 3.87 -4.13 -7.03
CA ILE A 21 2.44 -4.04 -7.33
C ILE A 21 2.20 -4.20 -8.83
N LEU A 22 2.94 -3.47 -9.68
CA LEU A 22 2.80 -3.58 -11.14
C LEU A 22 3.15 -4.97 -11.68
N LEU A 23 4.21 -5.61 -11.15
CA LEU A 23 4.60 -6.96 -11.56
C LEU A 23 3.56 -8.01 -11.13
N ASN A 24 3.05 -7.93 -9.90
CA ASN A 24 2.01 -8.84 -9.40
C ASN A 24 0.71 -8.67 -10.19
N GLY A 25 0.32 -7.42 -10.47
CA GLY A 25 -0.82 -7.12 -11.32
C GLY A 25 -0.68 -7.76 -12.70
N ARG A 26 0.50 -7.66 -13.32
CA ARG A 26 0.75 -8.25 -14.64
C ARG A 26 0.74 -9.78 -14.59
N TYR A 27 1.26 -10.36 -13.53
CA TYR A 27 1.26 -11.82 -13.35
C TYR A 27 -0.16 -12.38 -13.22
N ARG A 28 -1.00 -11.73 -12.41
CA ARG A 28 -2.44 -12.03 -12.28
C ARG A 28 -3.21 -11.97 -13.59
N CYS A 29 -2.71 -11.18 -14.53
CA CYS A 29 -3.25 -11.07 -15.86
C CYS A 29 -2.95 -12.27 -16.76
N ILE A 30 -1.80 -12.89 -16.55
CA ILE A 30 -1.37 -14.09 -17.28
C ILE A 30 -2.01 -15.33 -16.66
N ASP A 31 -2.09 -15.39 -15.34
CA ASP A 31 -2.73 -16.46 -14.58
C ASP A 31 -3.91 -15.92 -13.75
N PRO A 32 -5.14 -15.95 -14.28
CA PRO A 32 -6.32 -15.45 -13.58
C PRO A 32 -6.72 -16.31 -12.37
N TYR A 33 -6.17 -17.53 -12.24
CA TYR A 33 -6.41 -18.42 -11.10
C TYR A 33 -5.44 -18.16 -9.94
N TYR A 34 -4.41 -17.33 -10.15
CA TYR A 34 -3.49 -16.96 -9.09
C TYR A 34 -4.19 -16.20 -7.96
N ILE A 35 -4.15 -16.79 -6.77
CA ILE A 35 -4.68 -16.18 -5.53
C ILE A 35 -3.54 -15.39 -4.89
N ASP A 36 -3.73 -14.07 -4.75
CA ASP A 36 -2.74 -13.20 -4.13
C ASP A 36 -2.64 -13.56 -2.63
N PRO A 37 -1.47 -14.00 -2.13
CA PRO A 37 -1.28 -14.27 -0.71
C PRO A 37 -1.66 -13.10 0.20
N LEU A 38 -1.54 -11.86 -0.28
CA LEU A 38 -1.85 -10.65 0.49
C LEU A 38 -3.35 -10.43 0.67
N THR A 39 -4.19 -11.08 -0.14
CA THR A 39 -5.66 -11.04 0.01
C THR A 39 -6.18 -12.07 1.00
N LYS A 40 -5.32 -12.96 1.50
CA LYS A 40 -5.71 -13.95 2.50
C LYS A 40 -6.06 -13.25 3.81
N LYS A 41 -7.32 -13.40 4.22
CA LYS A 41 -7.84 -12.79 5.44
C LYS A 41 -7.61 -13.69 6.65
N THR A 42 -7.26 -13.07 7.76
CA THR A 42 -7.25 -13.64 9.11
C THR A 42 -8.19 -12.79 9.94
N CYS A 43 -9.20 -13.40 10.55
CA CYS A 43 -10.20 -12.69 11.34
C CYS A 43 -10.09 -13.08 12.81
N ILE A 44 -10.21 -12.10 13.70
CA ILE A 44 -10.39 -12.26 15.14
C ILE A 44 -11.73 -11.59 15.44
N ASP A 45 -12.70 -12.40 15.87
CA ASP A 45 -14.11 -12.00 15.96
C ASP A 45 -14.60 -11.35 14.63
N ASP A 46 -15.25 -10.19 14.71
CA ASP A 46 -15.79 -9.45 13.56
C ASP A 46 -14.73 -8.59 12.83
N VAL A 47 -13.46 -8.65 13.26
CA VAL A 47 -12.37 -7.84 12.69
C VAL A 47 -11.46 -8.70 11.84
N CYS A 48 -11.38 -8.40 10.54
CA CYS A 48 -10.53 -9.12 9.59
C CYS A 48 -9.35 -8.27 9.12
N PHE A 49 -8.16 -8.86 9.14
CA PHE A 49 -6.94 -8.31 8.57
C PHE A 49 -6.46 -9.21 7.42
N ASP A 50 -5.67 -8.64 6.53
CA ASP A 50 -5.01 -9.39 5.47
C ASP A 50 -3.58 -8.91 5.28
N GLY A 51 -2.85 -9.55 4.37
CA GLY A 51 -1.45 -9.21 4.11
C GLY A 51 -1.26 -7.77 3.62
N TRP A 52 -2.25 -7.19 2.93
CA TRP A 52 -2.22 -5.77 2.58
C TRP A 52 -2.15 -4.90 3.82
N HIS A 53 -3.01 -5.11 4.82
CA HIS A 53 -2.95 -4.33 6.06
C HIS A 53 -1.56 -4.41 6.73
N VAL A 54 -0.92 -5.59 6.75
CA VAL A 54 0.43 -5.75 7.32
C VAL A 54 1.46 -4.95 6.54
N LEU A 55 1.41 -4.97 5.21
CA LEU A 55 2.31 -4.20 4.35
C LEU A 55 2.08 -2.69 4.50
N HIS A 56 0.84 -2.24 4.53
CA HIS A 56 0.46 -0.86 4.76
C HIS A 56 1.02 -0.36 6.10
N PHE A 57 0.77 -1.10 7.18
CA PHE A 57 1.34 -0.79 8.48
C PHE A 57 2.87 -0.67 8.43
N GLY A 58 3.55 -1.71 7.93
CA GLY A 58 5.00 -1.78 7.91
C GLY A 58 5.65 -0.70 7.05
N LEU A 59 5.06 -0.40 5.88
CA LEU A 59 5.54 0.63 4.97
C LEU A 59 5.45 2.02 5.63
N TYR A 60 4.27 2.40 6.12
CA TYR A 60 4.08 3.73 6.69
C TYR A 60 4.81 3.91 8.03
N PHE A 61 4.96 2.84 8.81
CA PHE A 61 5.85 2.82 9.96
C PHE A 61 7.30 3.10 9.54
N LEU A 62 7.84 2.36 8.57
CA LEU A 62 9.23 2.49 8.13
C LEU A 62 9.50 3.89 7.54
N LEU A 63 8.64 4.37 6.66
CA LEU A 63 8.78 5.70 6.04
C LEU A 63 8.81 6.81 7.09
N THR A 64 7.91 6.74 8.08
CA THR A 64 7.85 7.72 9.16
C THR A 64 9.05 7.60 10.10
N ALA A 65 9.52 6.38 10.41
CA ALA A 65 10.69 6.19 11.25
C ALA A 65 11.98 6.73 10.61
N MET A 66 12.11 6.61 9.29
CA MET A 66 13.27 7.12 8.54
C MET A 66 13.26 8.64 8.36
N LEU A 67 12.07 9.24 8.25
CA LEU A 67 11.86 10.65 7.94
C LEU A 67 10.69 11.24 8.76
N PRO A 68 10.81 11.30 10.11
CA PRO A 68 9.73 11.72 11.00
C PRO A 68 9.32 13.18 10.80
N GLN A 69 10.26 14.04 10.36
CA GLN A 69 9.98 15.44 10.03
C GLN A 69 9.00 15.62 8.86
N TYR A 70 8.75 14.56 8.09
CA TYR A 70 7.79 14.53 6.99
C TYR A 70 6.45 13.87 7.37
N PHE A 71 6.10 13.82 8.67
CA PHE A 71 4.84 13.26 9.19
C PHE A 71 3.60 13.61 8.34
N TYR A 72 3.37 14.89 8.07
CA TYR A 72 2.20 15.34 7.31
C TYR A 72 2.22 14.84 5.86
N VAL A 73 3.41 14.71 5.26
CA VAL A 73 3.55 14.16 3.90
C VAL A 73 3.14 12.69 3.90
N TRP A 74 3.56 11.90 4.90
CA TRP A 74 3.16 10.50 4.99
C TRP A 74 1.67 10.35 5.27
N PHE A 75 1.11 11.17 6.15
CA PHE A 75 -0.30 11.10 6.52
C PHE A 75 -1.22 11.47 5.34
N PHE A 76 -1.05 12.66 4.78
CA PHE A 76 -1.88 13.10 3.66
C PHE A 76 -1.54 12.35 2.36
N GLY A 77 -0.27 11.97 2.17
CA GLY A 77 0.14 11.13 1.05
C GLY A 77 -0.50 9.75 1.09
N GLY A 78 -0.64 9.15 2.28
CA GLY A 78 -1.35 7.89 2.44
C GLY A 78 -2.84 7.99 2.17
N ILE A 79 -3.50 9.03 2.66
CA ILE A 79 -4.91 9.29 2.30
C ILE A 79 -5.05 9.47 0.78
N ALA A 80 -4.17 10.25 0.15
CA ALA A 80 -4.18 10.49 -1.28
C ALA A 80 -3.94 9.21 -2.08
N TRP A 81 -3.06 8.33 -1.61
CA TRP A 81 -2.81 7.02 -2.21
C TRP A 81 -4.06 6.13 -2.16
N GLU A 82 -4.71 5.99 -1.01
CA GLU A 82 -5.95 5.21 -0.90
C GLU A 82 -7.07 5.77 -1.76
N MET A 83 -7.20 7.10 -1.85
CA MET A 83 -8.14 7.75 -2.77
C MET A 83 -7.79 7.42 -4.22
N PHE A 84 -6.51 7.51 -4.59
CA PHE A 84 -6.05 7.13 -5.92
C PHE A 84 -6.40 5.68 -6.22
N GLU A 85 -6.15 4.73 -5.32
CA GLU A 85 -6.53 3.32 -5.50
C GLU A 85 -8.04 3.13 -5.60
N PHE A 86 -8.83 3.89 -4.83
CA PHE A 86 -10.29 3.83 -4.88
C PHE A 86 -10.83 4.25 -6.27
N TYR A 87 -10.30 5.34 -6.83
CA TYR A 87 -10.68 5.82 -8.16
C TYR A 87 -10.08 4.98 -9.30
N SER A 88 -8.83 4.56 -9.15
CA SER A 88 -8.07 3.87 -10.19
C SER A 88 -8.34 2.35 -10.22
N GLY A 89 -8.68 1.71 -9.10
CA GLY A 89 -8.87 0.26 -9.01
C GLY A 89 -9.93 -0.31 -9.97
N SER A 90 -10.91 0.49 -10.43
CA SER A 90 -11.90 0.07 -11.42
C SER A 90 -11.45 0.25 -12.88
N SER A 91 -10.59 1.24 -13.14
CA SER A 91 -10.29 1.73 -14.51
C SER A 91 -8.83 1.51 -14.92
N TYR A 92 -7.89 1.61 -13.98
CA TYR A 92 -6.46 1.45 -14.18
C TYR A 92 -6.05 -0.01 -14.33
N ILE A 93 -6.68 -0.92 -13.57
CA ILE A 93 -6.55 -2.38 -13.79
C ILE A 93 -7.01 -2.73 -15.22
N ARG A 94 -8.12 -2.14 -15.71
CA ARG A 94 -8.57 -2.31 -17.10
C ARG A 94 -7.61 -1.73 -18.15
N MET A 95 -6.95 -0.62 -17.84
CA MET A 95 -6.14 0.11 -18.83
C MET A 95 -4.74 -0.46 -19.01
N ILE A 96 -4.12 -1.00 -17.96
CA ILE A 96 -2.74 -1.52 -18.01
C ILE A 96 -2.71 -3.05 -18.09
N HIS A 97 -3.75 -3.74 -17.63
CA HIS A 97 -3.67 -5.17 -17.29
C HIS A 97 -4.92 -5.92 -17.76
N CYS A 98 -4.89 -6.42 -19.00
CA CYS A 98 -5.87 -7.31 -19.62
C CYS A 98 -7.04 -6.62 -20.34
N LYS A 99 -6.98 -6.62 -21.67
CA LYS A 99 -8.09 -6.19 -22.54
C LYS A 99 -9.33 -7.09 -22.46
N ASP A 100 -9.18 -8.35 -22.00
CA ASP A 100 -10.20 -9.40 -22.17
C ASP A 100 -10.58 -10.14 -20.88
N LEU A 101 -10.46 -9.52 -19.69
CA LEU A 101 -11.02 -10.12 -18.48
C LEU A 101 -12.55 -10.03 -18.52
N ASN A 102 -13.20 -11.14 -18.85
CA ASN A 102 -14.64 -11.32 -18.73
C ASN A 102 -15.07 -10.91 -17.32
N VAL A 103 -15.89 -9.86 -17.25
CA VAL A 103 -16.23 -9.02 -16.09
C VAL A 103 -17.05 -9.76 -15.03
N ASN A 104 -17.29 -11.06 -15.19
CA ASN A 104 -18.44 -11.73 -14.61
C ASN A 104 -18.25 -12.40 -13.25
N ASN A 105 -17.11 -12.28 -12.57
CA ASN A 105 -17.01 -12.35 -11.10
C ASN A 105 -15.52 -12.33 -10.67
N THR A 106 -15.23 -11.78 -9.48
CA THR A 106 -14.07 -12.14 -8.60
C THR A 106 -12.67 -11.50 -8.73
N LEU A 107 -12.46 -10.29 -9.28
CA LEU A 107 -11.08 -9.72 -9.33
C LEU A 107 -10.94 -8.26 -8.86
N LYS A 108 -11.59 -7.89 -7.75
CA LYS A 108 -11.21 -6.66 -7.01
C LYS A 108 -9.96 -6.96 -6.16
N TRP A 109 -8.80 -6.97 -6.81
CA TRP A 109 -7.52 -7.31 -6.20
C TRP A 109 -6.84 -6.12 -5.52
N TRP A 110 -6.74 -5.00 -6.23
CA TRP A 110 -6.08 -3.78 -5.77
C TRP A 110 -7.08 -2.63 -5.83
N GLY A 111 -7.36 -2.03 -4.68
CA GLY A 111 -8.36 -0.99 -4.56
C GLY A 111 -8.49 -0.51 -3.12
N GLY A 112 -8.47 0.81 -2.97
CA GLY A 112 -8.34 1.45 -1.67
C GLY A 112 -9.51 1.13 -0.74
N ARG A 113 -9.18 0.96 0.54
CA ARG A 113 -10.16 0.67 1.60
C ARG A 113 -9.99 1.67 2.73
N PHE A 114 -11.10 1.98 3.40
CA PHE A 114 -11.05 2.81 4.59
C PHE A 114 -10.19 2.18 5.70
N SER A 115 -10.19 0.85 5.81
CA SER A 115 -9.33 0.14 6.76
C SER A 115 -7.83 0.35 6.48
N ASP A 116 -7.44 0.51 5.22
CA ASP A 116 -6.05 0.78 4.86
C ASP A 116 -5.63 2.20 5.30
N ILE A 117 -6.51 3.21 5.19
CA ILE A 117 -6.28 4.56 5.75
C ILE A 117 -6.01 4.49 7.26
N VAL A 118 -6.86 3.74 7.97
CA VAL A 118 -6.73 3.56 9.43
C VAL A 118 -5.39 2.92 9.76
N ILE A 119 -5.01 1.86 9.05
CA ILE A 119 -3.77 1.13 9.32
C ILE A 119 -2.51 1.91 8.92
N ASN A 120 -2.53 2.65 7.80
CA ASN A 120 -1.49 3.61 7.43
C ASN A 120 -1.28 4.60 8.59
N THR A 121 -2.38 5.19 9.08
CA THR A 121 -2.35 6.15 10.19
C THR A 121 -1.75 5.55 11.47
N PHE A 122 -2.13 4.32 11.83
CA PHE A 122 -1.55 3.62 12.98
C PHE A 122 -0.04 3.42 12.83
N GLY A 123 0.43 2.99 11.66
CA GLY A 123 1.86 2.83 11.37
C GLY A 123 2.63 4.14 11.55
N ILE A 124 2.11 5.24 11.00
CA ILE A 124 2.70 6.59 11.13
C ILE A 124 2.77 7.01 12.59
N LEU A 125 1.64 6.94 13.32
CA LEU A 125 1.56 7.43 14.70
C LEU A 125 2.52 6.66 15.62
N ILE A 126 2.56 5.33 15.52
CA ILE A 126 3.44 4.51 16.36
C ILE A 126 4.90 4.82 16.05
N ALA A 127 5.29 4.88 14.77
CA ALA A 127 6.65 5.25 14.39
C ALA A 127 7.04 6.65 14.88
N TYR A 128 6.15 7.63 14.71
CA TYR A 128 6.39 9.01 15.12
C TYR A 128 6.59 9.12 16.62
N LEU A 129 5.73 8.49 17.43
CA LEU A 129 5.85 8.49 18.89
C LEU A 129 7.18 7.87 19.34
N LEU A 130 7.53 6.70 18.81
CA LEU A 130 8.77 6.01 19.18
C LEU A 130 10.03 6.79 18.79
N VAL A 131 10.03 7.50 17.66
CA VAL A 131 11.22 8.22 17.19
C VAL A 131 11.33 9.61 17.82
N MET A 132 10.21 10.27 18.11
CA MET A 132 10.21 11.61 18.70
C MET A 132 10.41 11.60 20.22
N GLU A 133 10.03 10.54 20.94
CA GLU A 133 10.31 10.41 22.38
C GLU A 133 11.81 10.20 22.69
N HIS A 134 12.62 9.87 21.67
CA HIS A 134 14.05 9.58 21.80
C HIS A 134 14.97 10.66 21.22
N ASN A 135 14.44 11.80 20.77
CA ASN A 135 15.19 12.97 20.29
C ASN A 135 14.87 14.22 21.11
#